data_AF-A0A1H5QS28-F1
#
_entry.id   AF-A0A1H5QS28-F1
#
_cell.length_a   1.000
_cell.length_b   1.000
_cell.length_c   1.000
_cell.angle_alpha   90.00
_cell.angle_beta   90.00
_cell.angle_gamma   90.00
#
_symmetry.space_group_name_H-M   'P 1'
#
loop_
_entity.id
_entity.type
_entity.pdbx_description
1 polymer ?
#
loop_
_entity_poly.entity_id
_entity_poly.type
_entity_poly.pdbx_seq_one_letter_code
_entity_poly.pdbx_strand_id
1 'polypeptide(L)'
;MSSAEAVAPVFDIDTGLQELVARGYQFVHPADERGEVLAVVGVRVHDDVVDVVRLNAEDDVVATRMPGTEENIFEPERWLWRRRGEGAQVLTEMLSLPDAC
;
A
#
# COMPACT_ATOMS: atom_id res chain seq x y z
N MET A 1 31.26 0.51 -16.72
CA MET A 1 29.86 0.06 -16.88
C MET A 1 29.47 -0.68 -15.60
N SER A 2 29.10 0.05 -14.56
CA SER A 2 28.55 -0.55 -13.33
C SER A 2 27.11 -0.06 -13.30
N SER A 3 26.19 -0.99 -13.59
CA SER A 3 24.77 -0.74 -13.49
C SER A 3 24.49 -0.34 -12.05
N ALA A 4 24.07 0.91 -11.85
CA ALA A 4 23.38 1.27 -10.63
C ALA A 4 22.09 0.48 -10.63
N GLU A 5 22.10 -0.70 -9.98
CA GLU A 5 20.86 -1.25 -9.45
C GLU A 5 20.28 -0.16 -8.57
N ALA A 6 19.18 0.44 -9.03
CA ALA A 6 18.38 1.30 -8.21
C ALA A 6 17.79 0.40 -7.11
N VAL A 7 18.56 0.18 -6.05
CA VAL A 7 18.03 -0.36 -4.81
C VAL A 7 17.07 0.70 -4.33
N ALA A 8 15.78 0.50 -4.60
CA ALA A 8 14.75 1.37 -4.06
C ALA A 8 15.03 1.51 -2.55
N PRO A 9 15.08 2.74 -2.01
CA PRO A 9 15.35 2.93 -0.60
C PRO A 9 14.34 2.12 0.19
N VAL A 10 14.83 1.18 1.01
CA VAL A 10 13.97 0.43 1.92
C VAL A 10 13.52 1.43 2.97
N PHE A 11 12.25 1.83 2.90
CA PHE A 11 11.68 2.76 3.87
C PHE A 11 11.27 2.00 5.13
N ASP A 12 11.59 2.57 6.30
CA ASP A 12 10.95 2.15 7.55
C ASP A 12 9.44 2.40 7.45
N ILE A 13 8.64 1.64 8.20
CA ILE A 13 7.16 1.68 8.15
C ILE A 13 6.65 3.12 8.29
N ASP A 14 7.11 3.87 9.29
CA ASP A 14 6.68 5.25 9.54
C ASP A 14 6.96 6.18 8.35
N THR A 15 8.17 6.09 7.79
CA THR A 15 8.56 6.92 6.62
C THR A 15 7.73 6.52 5.41
N GLY A 16 7.53 5.23 5.17
CA GLY A 16 6.69 4.73 4.09
C GLY A 16 5.24 5.22 4.20
N LEU A 17 4.67 5.20 5.41
CA LEU A 17 3.33 5.73 5.66
C LEU A 17 3.25 7.24 5.41
N GLN A 18 4.23 8.02 5.85
CA GLN A 18 4.27 9.46 5.59
C GLN A 18 4.34 9.78 4.09
N GLU A 19 5.14 9.03 3.33
CA GLU A 19 5.23 9.16 1.87
C GLU A 19 3.92 8.77 1.16
N LEU A 20 3.23 7.75 1.66
CA LEU A 20 1.89 7.40 1.16
C LEU A 20 0.88 8.52 1.47
N VAL A 21 0.88 9.09 2.68
CA VAL A 21 0.03 10.26 3.00
C VAL A 21 0.34 11.42 2.06
N ALA A 22 1.61 11.70 1.80
CA ALA A 22 2.03 12.76 0.88
C ALA A 22 1.55 12.51 -0.58
N ARG A 23 1.47 11.25 -1.00
CA ARG A 23 0.87 10.82 -2.27
C ARG A 23 -0.66 10.87 -2.31
N GLY A 24 -1.32 11.08 -1.17
CA GLY A 24 -2.78 11.22 -1.06
C GLY A 24 -3.51 9.99 -0.52
N TYR A 25 -2.78 9.01 0.05
CA TYR A 25 -3.42 7.87 0.71
C TYR A 25 -4.23 8.33 1.94
N GLN A 26 -5.44 7.79 2.04
CA GLN A 26 -6.33 7.96 3.18
C GLN A 26 -6.20 6.73 4.07
N PHE A 27 -5.76 6.92 5.31
CA PHE A 27 -5.59 5.84 6.26
C PHE A 27 -6.76 5.75 7.23
N VAL A 28 -7.31 4.54 7.35
CA VAL A 28 -8.33 4.16 8.32
C VAL A 28 -7.69 3.20 9.30
N HIS A 29 -7.94 3.45 10.59
CA HIS A 29 -7.46 2.62 11.69
C HIS A 29 -8.67 1.91 12.30
N PRO A 30 -9.12 0.76 11.73
CA PRO A 30 -10.13 -0.06 12.38
C PRO A 30 -9.62 -0.47 13.76
N ALA A 31 -10.34 -0.05 14.80
CA ALA A 31 -10.10 -0.45 16.16
C ALA A 31 -11.20 -1.41 16.64
N ASP A 32 -10.87 -2.28 17.59
CA ASP A 32 -11.85 -3.17 18.22
C ASP A 32 -12.77 -2.40 19.18
N GLU A 33 -13.72 -3.11 19.81
CA GLU A 33 -14.65 -2.54 20.79
C GLU A 33 -13.96 -1.96 22.04
N ARG A 34 -12.65 -2.24 22.21
CA ARG A 34 -11.81 -1.75 23.31
C ARG A 34 -10.93 -0.58 22.88
N GLY A 35 -10.92 -0.19 21.60
CA GLY A 35 -10.10 0.87 21.03
C GLY A 35 -8.69 0.42 20.63
N GLU A 36 -8.40 -0.88 20.63
CA GLU A 36 -7.12 -1.43 20.17
C GLU A 36 -7.09 -1.46 18.64
N VAL A 37 -6.01 -0.96 18.04
CA VAL A 37 -5.86 -0.92 16.58
C VAL A 37 -5.71 -2.34 16.05
N LEU A 38 -6.65 -2.78 15.22
CA LEU A 38 -6.66 -4.13 14.62
C LEU A 38 -5.79 -4.20 13.36
N ALA A 39 -5.78 -3.13 12.57
CA ALA A 39 -4.99 -2.99 11.36
C ALA A 39 -4.93 -1.52 10.95
N VAL A 40 -3.99 -1.19 10.07
CA VAL A 40 -3.96 0.11 9.37
C VAL A 40 -4.29 -0.15 7.90
N VAL A 41 -5.35 0.49 7.41
CA VAL A 41 -5.79 0.34 6.01
C VAL A 41 -5.64 1.68 5.30
N GLY A 42 -4.72 1.76 4.34
CA GLY A 42 -4.54 2.91 3.45
C GLY A 42 -5.23 2.69 2.11
N VAL A 43 -5.98 3.66 1.63
CA VAL A 43 -6.62 3.63 0.31
C VAL A 43 -6.29 4.91 -0.46
N ARG A 44 -5.87 4.78 -1.71
CA ARG A 44 -5.70 5.89 -2.66
C ARG A 44 -6.41 5.55 -3.96
N VAL A 45 -7.28 6.43 -4.41
CA VAL A 45 -7.92 6.34 -5.74
C VAL A 45 -7.28 7.39 -6.64
N HIS A 46 -6.72 6.98 -7.77
CA HIS A 46 -6.10 7.89 -8.74
C HIS A 46 -6.13 7.27 -10.14
N ASP A 47 -6.23 8.08 -11.20
CA ASP A 47 -6.03 7.66 -12.61
C ASP A 47 -6.70 6.34 -13.02
N ASP A 48 -7.97 6.14 -12.60
CA ASP A 48 -8.76 4.92 -12.83
C ASP A 48 -8.19 3.63 -12.21
N VAL A 49 -7.35 3.77 -11.18
CA VAL A 49 -6.87 2.69 -10.32
C VAL A 49 -7.12 2.99 -8.85
N VAL A 50 -7.23 1.93 -8.06
CA VAL A 50 -7.34 1.97 -6.61
C VAL A 50 -6.18 1.21 -6.02
N ASP A 51 -5.40 1.92 -5.22
CA ASP A 51 -4.35 1.37 -4.40
C ASP A 51 -4.87 1.15 -2.98
N VAL A 52 -4.75 -0.08 -2.49
CA VAL A 52 -5.11 -0.45 -1.13
C VAL A 52 -3.88 -1.07 -0.46
N VAL A 53 -3.52 -0.57 0.71
CA VAL A 53 -2.51 -1.15 1.58
C VAL A 53 -3.15 -1.50 2.92
N ARG A 54 -2.86 -2.67 3.46
CA ARG A 54 -3.38 -3.16 4.72
C ARG A 54 -2.25 -3.74 5.53
N LEU A 55 -1.95 -3.10 6.66
CA LEU A 55 -0.97 -3.52 7.63
C LEU A 55 -1.71 -4.21 8.78
N ASN A 56 -1.62 -5.54 8.86
CA ASN A 56 -2.14 -6.29 10.02
C ASN A 56 -1.08 -6.39 11.11
N ALA A 57 0.17 -6.60 10.71
CA ALA A 57 1.36 -6.60 11.55
C ALA A 57 2.55 -6.06 10.76
N GLU A 58 3.68 -5.82 11.42
CA GLU A 58 4.89 -5.30 10.78
C GLU A 58 5.43 -6.24 9.69
N ASP A 59 5.28 -7.55 9.89
CA ASP A 59 5.65 -8.63 8.98
C ASP A 59 4.48 -9.13 8.12
N ASP A 60 3.26 -8.64 8.37
CA ASP A 60 2.06 -8.99 7.62
C ASP A 60 1.37 -7.76 7.03
N VAL A 61 1.97 -7.26 5.94
CA VAL A 61 1.43 -6.17 5.14
C VAL A 61 1.01 -6.71 3.78
N VAL A 62 -0.17 -6.29 3.32
CA VAL A 62 -0.74 -6.62 2.02
C VAL A 62 -0.99 -5.32 1.26
N ALA A 63 -0.40 -5.17 0.07
CA ALA A 63 -0.69 -4.07 -0.83
C ALA A 63 -1.20 -4.58 -2.17
N THR A 64 -2.19 -3.92 -2.71
CA THR A 64 -2.86 -4.29 -3.96
C THR A 64 -3.19 -3.03 -4.75
N ARG A 65 -2.94 -3.09 -6.06
CA ARG A 65 -3.46 -2.14 -7.04
C ARG A 65 -4.53 -2.85 -7.86
N MET A 66 -5.70 -2.26 -7.96
CA MET A 66 -6.83 -2.78 -8.72
C MET A 66 -7.38 -1.69 -9.66
N PRO A 67 -8.11 -2.08 -10.72
CA PRO A 67 -8.82 -1.12 -11.55
C PRO A 67 -9.88 -0.36 -10.73
N GLY A 68 -10.09 0.93 -11.02
CA GLY A 68 -11.17 1.75 -10.45
C GLY A 68 -12.56 1.33 -10.90
N THR A 69 -12.64 0.41 -11.86
CA THR A 69 -13.86 -0.25 -12.32
C THR A 69 -14.30 -1.40 -11.42
N GLU A 70 -13.54 -1.78 -10.39
CA GLU A 70 -13.94 -2.81 -9.42
C GLU A 70 -15.10 -2.33 -8.53
N GLU A 71 -16.17 -3.11 -8.49
CA GLU A 71 -17.36 -2.80 -7.68
C GLU A 71 -17.09 -2.95 -6.17
N ASN A 72 -16.17 -3.86 -5.78
CA ASN A 72 -15.81 -4.10 -4.39
C ASN A 72 -14.29 -4.12 -4.21
N ILE A 73 -13.74 -3.03 -3.68
CA ILE A 73 -12.29 -2.91 -3.40
C ILE A 73 -11.79 -3.79 -2.25
N PHE A 74 -12.69 -4.33 -1.42
CA PHE A 74 -12.36 -5.25 -0.34
C PHE A 74 -12.34 -6.71 -0.81
N GLU A 75 -13.07 -7.03 -1.86
CA GLU A 75 -13.09 -8.34 -2.52
C GLU A 75 -12.95 -8.19 -4.04
N PRO A 76 -11.81 -7.66 -4.51
CA PRO A 76 -11.60 -7.42 -5.94
C PRO A 76 -11.47 -8.73 -6.70
N GLU A 77 -12.07 -8.80 -7.89
CA GLU A 77 -11.92 -9.95 -8.78
C GLU A 77 -10.67 -9.83 -9.66
N ARG A 78 -10.18 -8.59 -9.84
CA ARG A 78 -9.04 -8.28 -10.70
C ARG A 78 -7.97 -7.50 -9.95
N TRP A 79 -6.72 -7.92 -10.15
CA TRP A 79 -5.54 -7.24 -9.62
C TRP A 79 -4.63 -6.81 -10.76
N LEU A 80 -4.24 -5.53 -10.76
CA LEU A 80 -3.16 -5.03 -11.62
C LEU A 80 -1.79 -5.31 -10.99
N TRP A 81 -1.72 -5.24 -9.66
CA TRP A 81 -0.55 -5.60 -8.89
C TRP A 81 -0.94 -6.05 -7.48
N ARG A 82 -0.16 -6.97 -6.90
CA ARG A 82 -0.38 -7.48 -5.54
C ARG A 82 0.94 -7.90 -4.91
N ARG A 83 1.12 -7.53 -3.65
CA ARG A 83 2.25 -7.95 -2.82
C ARG A 83 1.82 -8.20 -1.38
N ARG A 84 2.46 -9.19 -0.75
CA ARG A 84 2.32 -9.48 0.68
C ARG A 84 3.70 -9.79 1.27
N GLY A 85 3.98 -9.28 2.47
CA GLY A 85 5.20 -9.56 3.20
C GLY A 85 5.49 -8.49 4.24
N GLU A 86 6.79 -8.30 4.52
CA GLU A 86 7.28 -7.29 5.44
C GLU A 86 6.89 -5.88 4.98
N GLY A 87 6.38 -5.06 5.91
CA GLY A 87 5.82 -3.77 5.57
C GLY A 87 6.83 -2.83 4.92
N ALA A 88 8.08 -2.79 5.38
CA ALA A 88 9.13 -1.99 4.75
C ALA A 88 9.31 -2.34 3.26
N GLN A 89 9.35 -3.63 2.92
CA GLN A 89 9.50 -4.09 1.54
C GLN A 89 8.26 -3.78 0.70
N VAL A 90 7.07 -4.10 1.24
CA VAL A 90 5.80 -3.90 0.54
C VAL A 90 5.54 -2.42 0.26
N LEU A 91 5.78 -1.54 1.24
CA LEU A 91 5.64 -0.09 1.09
C LEU A 91 6.65 0.45 0.06
N THR A 92 7.90 -0.03 0.09
CA THR A 92 8.92 0.38 -0.88
C THR A 92 8.53 -0.01 -2.30
N GLU A 93 8.04 -1.24 -2.51
CA GLU A 93 7.57 -1.70 -3.82
C GLU A 93 6.36 -0.88 -4.28
N MET A 94 5.41 -0.57 -3.39
CA MET A 94 4.23 0.24 -3.69
C MET A 94 4.60 1.67 -4.08
N LEU A 95 5.53 2.31 -3.35
CA LEU A 95 6.02 3.66 -3.65
C LEU A 95 6.85 3.73 -4.94
N SER A 96 7.41 2.59 -5.37
CA SER A 96 8.15 2.45 -6.62
C SER A 96 7.25 2.23 -7.84
N LEU A 97 5.95 1.95 -7.63
CA LEU A 97 5.00 1.86 -8.73
C LEU A 97 4.84 3.26 -9.36
N PRO A 98 4.84 3.36 -10.69
CA PRO A 98 4.54 4.62 -11.35
C PRO A 98 3.10 5.03 -11.00
N ASP A 99 2.90 6.33 -10.79
CA ASP A 99 1.56 6.90 -10.90
C ASP A 99 1.12 6.69 -12.37
N ALA A 100 -0.06 6.13 -12.59
CA ALA A 100 -0.53 5.84 -13.94
C ALA A 100 -0.77 7.17 -14.68
N CYS A 101 -0.22 7.29 -15.89
CA CYS A 101 -0.32 8.49 -16.74
C CYS A 101 -1.66 8.60 -17.47
#